data_AF-A0A653TY16-F1
#
_entry.id   AF-A0A653TY16-F1
#
_cell.length_a   1.000
_cell.length_b   1.000
_cell.length_c   1.000
_cell.angle_alpha   90.00
_cell.angle_beta   90.00
_cell.angle_gamma   90.00
#
_symmetry.space_group_name_H-M   'P 1'
#
loop_
_entity.id
_entity.type
_entity.pdbx_description
1 polymer ?
#
loop_
_entity_poly.entity_id
_entity_poly.type
_entity_poly.pdbx_seq_one_letter_code
_entity_poly.pdbx_strand_id
1 'polypeptide(L)'
;MDQRPYGEVQTCRTGIVVSNHVSTPSGIESSSSSSNYTDALSSNDGSTSTTISTQTHSHFLIRDGQVFEMGQHYREQTTLTGPDGTRQCWDREDSHRVRNSVQYDREAHYCP
;
A
#
# COMPACT_ATOMS: atom_id res chain seq x y z
N MET A 1 -22.89 -22.01 25.69
CA MET A 1 -21.66 -22.12 24.88
C MET A 1 -21.40 -20.72 24.36
N ASP A 2 -20.66 -19.90 25.10
CA ASP A 2 -20.42 -18.51 24.72
C ASP A 2 -18.98 -18.33 24.24
N GLN A 3 -18.90 -17.66 23.10
CA GLN A 3 -17.72 -17.50 22.26
C GLN A 3 -16.64 -16.66 22.95
N ARG A 4 -15.40 -17.06 22.69
CA ARG A 4 -14.17 -16.55 23.30
C ARG A 4 -13.99 -15.04 23.06
N PRO A 5 -13.36 -14.31 24.00
CA PRO A 5 -12.98 -12.93 23.75
C PRO A 5 -11.86 -12.97 22.71
N TYR A 6 -12.14 -12.50 21.49
CA TYR A 6 -11.08 -12.09 20.58
C TYR A 6 -10.38 -10.92 21.27
N GLY A 7 -9.25 -11.22 21.90
CA GLY A 7 -8.42 -10.21 22.57
C GLY A 7 -8.01 -9.13 21.57
N GLU A 8 -8.00 -7.88 22.05
CA GLU A 8 -7.59 -6.70 21.29
C GLU A 8 -6.26 -6.96 20.59
N VAL A 9 -6.29 -7.05 19.27
CA VAL A 9 -5.09 -7.04 18.44
C VAL A 9 -4.55 -5.61 18.50
N GLN A 10 -3.40 -5.41 19.12
CA GLN A 10 -2.76 -4.10 19.22
C GLN A 10 -2.20 -3.74 17.84
N THR A 11 -2.95 -2.95 17.07
CA THR A 11 -2.57 -2.48 15.73
C THR A 11 -1.67 -1.25 15.86
N CYS A 12 -0.37 -1.40 15.61
CA CYS A 12 0.55 -0.28 15.52
C CYS A 12 0.80 0.07 14.05
N ARG A 13 0.11 1.10 13.54
CA ARG A 13 0.37 1.66 12.21
C ARG A 13 1.46 2.73 12.29
N THR A 14 2.53 2.55 11.54
CA THR A 14 3.59 3.56 11.38
C THR A 14 3.81 3.84 9.90
N GLY A 15 4.17 5.06 9.54
CA GLY A 15 4.40 5.38 8.14
C GLY A 15 4.73 6.83 7.84
N ILE A 16 5.09 7.07 6.59
CA ILE A 16 5.39 8.39 6.04
C ILE A 16 4.58 8.61 4.76
N VAL A 17 4.19 9.86 4.53
CA VAL A 17 3.64 10.32 3.27
C VAL A 17 4.52 11.45 2.77
N VAL A 18 4.96 11.34 1.52
CA VAL A 18 5.76 12.36 0.84
C VAL A 18 5.01 12.75 -0.42
N SER A 19 4.86 14.06 -0.63
CA SER A 19 4.25 14.60 -1.84
C SER A 19 5.23 15.56 -2.51
N ASN A 20 5.37 15.42 -3.82
CA ASN A 20 6.18 16.31 -4.65
C ASN A 20 5.28 16.98 -5.68
N HIS A 21 5.44 18.28 -5.86
CA HIS A 21 4.73 19.06 -6.86
C HIS A 21 5.74 19.82 -7.72
N VAL A 22 5.53 19.81 -9.02
CA VAL A 22 6.37 20.48 -10.01
C VAL A 22 5.48 21.19 -11.01
N SER A 23 5.70 22.50 -11.19
CA SER A 23 5.02 23.30 -12.22
C SER A 23 6.02 23.76 -13.29
N THR A 24 5.59 23.73 -14.55
CA THR A 24 6.34 24.32 -15.67
C THR A 24 5.89 25.76 -15.92
N PRO A 25 6.73 26.62 -16.53
CA PRO A 25 6.32 27.95 -16.97
C PRO A 25 5.14 27.97 -17.95
N SER A 26 4.84 26.85 -18.61
CA SER A 26 3.70 26.69 -19.51
C SER A 26 2.37 26.40 -18.80
N GLY A 27 2.36 26.38 -17.46
CA GLY A 27 1.14 26.13 -16.66
C GLY A 27 0.75 24.65 -16.54
N ILE A 28 1.63 23.73 -16.95
CA ILE A 28 1.43 22.30 -16.70
C ILE A 28 2.01 22.00 -15.32
N GLU A 29 1.22 21.35 -14.47
CA GLU A 29 1.71 20.87 -13.18
C GLU A 29 1.67 19.34 -13.10
N SER A 30 2.57 18.79 -12.31
CA SER A 30 2.63 17.39 -11.98
C SER A 30 2.70 17.27 -10.47
N SER A 31 1.88 16.38 -9.92
CA SER A 31 1.92 16.02 -8.51
C SER A 31 2.16 14.53 -8.40
N SER A 32 2.99 14.14 -7.44
CA SER A 32 3.13 12.73 -7.08
C SER A 32 3.09 12.60 -5.57
N SER A 33 2.47 11.52 -5.11
CA SER A 33 2.47 11.14 -3.70
C SER A 33 3.03 9.74 -3.56
N SER A 34 3.82 9.54 -2.51
CA SER A 34 4.30 8.24 -2.06
C SER A 34 3.91 8.06 -0.61
N SER A 35 3.33 6.93 -0.29
CA SER A 35 3.03 6.53 1.09
C SER A 35 3.64 5.16 1.37
N ASN A 36 4.22 5.03 2.55
CA ASN A 36 4.76 3.78 3.05
C ASN A 36 4.22 3.58 4.46
N TYR A 37 3.50 2.49 4.66
CA TYR A 37 2.91 2.11 5.94
C TYR A 37 3.37 0.72 6.34
N THR A 38 3.56 0.54 7.63
CA THR A 38 3.78 -0.76 8.24
C THR A 38 2.80 -0.91 9.40
N ASP A 39 1.98 -1.95 9.31
CA ASP A 39 1.11 -2.42 10.37
C ASP A 39 1.73 -3.67 11.00
N ALA A 40 1.85 -3.69 12.33
CA ALA A 40 2.27 -4.86 13.08
C ALA A 40 1.12 -5.36 13.96
N LEU A 41 0.88 -6.67 13.91
CA LEU A 41 -0.16 -7.39 14.66
C LEU A 41 0.51 -8.56 15.37
N SER A 42 0.51 -8.57 16.70
CA SER A 42 1.03 -9.68 17.50
C SER A 42 -0.09 -10.41 18.23
N SER A 43 0.05 -11.72 18.39
CA SER A 43 -0.79 -12.48 19.32
C SER A 43 -0.50 -12.07 20.76
N ASN A 44 -1.49 -12.20 21.65
CA ASN A 44 -1.36 -11.79 23.06
C ASN A 44 -0.29 -12.58 23.83
N ASP A 45 0.07 -13.77 23.35
CA ASP A 45 1.14 -14.62 23.90
C ASP A 45 2.50 -14.40 23.21
N GLY A 46 2.57 -13.49 22.23
CA GLY A 46 3.77 -13.18 21.45
C GLY A 46 4.26 -14.30 20.53
N SER A 47 3.53 -15.42 20.44
CA SER A 47 3.94 -16.61 19.67
C SER A 47 3.83 -16.41 18.16
N THR A 48 2.98 -15.48 17.72
CA THR A 48 2.75 -15.15 16.32
C THR A 48 2.80 -13.64 16.12
N SER A 49 3.45 -13.21 15.03
CA SER A 49 3.52 -11.82 14.61
C SER A 49 3.23 -11.72 13.12
N THR A 50 2.40 -10.77 12.73
CA THR A 50 2.09 -10.42 11.35
C THR A 50 2.54 -8.98 11.11
N THR A 51 3.38 -8.78 10.11
CA THR A 51 3.76 -7.45 9.64
C THR A 51 3.22 -7.25 8.22
N ILE A 52 2.44 -6.21 8.02
CA ILE A 52 1.92 -5.81 6.71
C ILE A 52 2.61 -4.52 6.32
N SER A 53 3.39 -4.54 5.25
CA SER A 53 4.05 -3.37 4.69
C SER A 53 3.37 -2.97 3.39
N THR A 54 2.75 -1.79 3.37
CA THR A 54 2.02 -1.24 2.23
C THR A 54 2.76 -0.05 1.66
N GLN A 55 2.95 -0.02 0.34
CA GLN A 55 3.54 1.09 -0.39
C GLN A 55 2.56 1.52 -1.49
N THR A 56 2.31 2.82 -1.60
CA THR A 56 1.48 3.38 -2.67
C THR A 56 2.20 4.57 -3.28
N HIS A 57 2.31 4.60 -4.60
CA HIS A 57 2.80 5.76 -5.36
C HIS A 57 1.74 6.19 -6.35
N SER A 58 1.35 7.46 -6.34
CA SER A 58 0.36 8.00 -7.28
C SER A 58 0.97 9.14 -8.08
N HIS A 59 0.61 9.24 -9.35
CA HIS A 59 1.05 10.28 -10.27
C HIS A 59 -0.16 11.02 -10.85
N PHE A 60 -0.14 12.34 -10.77
CA PHE A 60 -1.19 13.22 -11.23
C PHE A 60 -0.63 14.30 -12.16
N LEU A 61 -1.34 14.59 -13.24
CA LEU A 61 -1.13 15.78 -14.04
C LEU A 61 -2.23 16.78 -13.71
N ILE A 62 -1.87 18.05 -13.56
CA ILE A 62 -2.83 19.14 -13.42
C ILE A 62 -2.68 20.04 -14.64
N ARG A 63 -3.78 20.26 -15.36
CA ARG A 63 -3.83 21.15 -16.52
C ARG A 63 -5.13 21.93 -16.49
N ASP A 64 -5.04 23.25 -16.56
CA ASP A 64 -6.20 24.15 -16.57
C ASP A 64 -7.17 23.90 -15.38
N GLY A 65 -6.63 23.57 -14.20
CA GLY A 65 -7.40 23.24 -13.00
C GLY A 65 -8.03 21.83 -13.00
N GLN A 66 -7.84 21.04 -14.06
CA GLN A 66 -8.28 19.65 -14.12
C GLN A 66 -7.18 18.70 -13.64
N VAL A 67 -7.54 17.77 -12.76
CA VAL A 67 -6.64 16.74 -12.23
C VAL A 67 -6.84 15.44 -13.02
N PHE A 68 -5.74 14.90 -13.53
CA PHE A 68 -5.70 13.64 -14.27
C PHE A 68 -4.80 12.65 -13.53
N GLU A 69 -5.38 11.59 -13.00
CA GLU A 69 -4.60 10.46 -12.49
C GLU A 69 -3.95 9.72 -13.67
N MET A 70 -2.62 9.69 -13.65
CA MET A 70 -1.79 9.09 -14.70
C MET A 70 -1.39 7.66 -14.38
N GLY A 71 -1.30 7.34 -13.10
CA GLY A 71 -1.04 5.98 -12.66
C GLY A 71 -0.84 5.88 -11.17
N GLN A 72 -0.93 4.65 -10.70
CA GLN A 72 -0.73 4.27 -9.32
C GLN A 72 0.07 2.98 -9.25
N HIS A 73 1.02 2.90 -8.32
CA HIS A 73 1.75 1.68 -8.00
C HIS A 73 1.44 1.31 -6.56
N TYR A 74 0.70 0.22 -6.36
CA TYR A 74 0.42 -0.36 -5.07
C TYR A 74 1.26 -1.62 -4.88
N ARG A 75 1.84 -1.77 -3.70
CA ARG A 75 2.50 -3.00 -3.27
C ARG A 75 2.19 -3.24 -1.80
N GLU A 76 1.83 -4.47 -1.48
CA GLU A 76 1.70 -4.92 -0.11
C GLU A 76 2.52 -6.19 0.09
N GLN A 77 3.20 -6.27 1.23
CA GLN A 77 3.92 -7.46 1.66
C GLN A 77 3.47 -7.82 3.07
N THR A 78 2.92 -9.03 3.22
CA THR A 78 2.54 -9.60 4.50
C THR A 78 3.58 -10.63 4.92
N THR A 79 4.18 -10.41 6.09
CA THR A 79 5.14 -11.32 6.71
C THR A 79 4.51 -11.93 7.95
N LEU A 80 4.29 -13.24 7.93
CA LEU A 80 3.76 -14.01 9.05
C LEU A 80 4.92 -14.74 9.72
N THR A 81 5.16 -14.48 11.01
CA THR A 81 6.17 -15.18 11.81
C THR A 81 5.45 -15.92 12.92
N GLY A 82 5.67 -17.23 13.01
CA GLY A 82 5.09 -18.06 14.04
C GLY A 82 6.02 -19.20 14.46
N PRO A 83 5.54 -20.13 15.29
CA PRO A 83 6.33 -21.27 15.77
C PRO A 83 6.84 -22.18 14.64
N ASP A 84 6.11 -22.23 13.52
CA ASP A 84 6.46 -23.05 12.35
C ASP A 84 7.36 -22.31 11.33
N GLY A 85 7.84 -21.11 11.67
CA GLY A 85 8.74 -20.29 10.85
C GLY A 85 8.11 -19.03 10.26
N THR A 86 8.86 -18.40 9.35
CA THR A 86 8.46 -17.15 8.68
C THR A 86 7.94 -17.43 7.27
N ARG A 87 6.76 -16.89 6.95
CA ARG A 87 6.13 -16.93 5.62
C ARG A 87 5.96 -15.51 5.10
N GLN A 88 6.08 -15.35 3.78
CA GLN A 88 5.91 -14.07 3.11
C GLN A 88 4.95 -14.23 1.94
N CYS A 89 3.98 -13.34 1.86
CA CYS A 89 3.10 -13.17 0.72
C CYS A 89 3.06 -11.70 0.32
N TRP A 90 2.67 -11.45 -0.91
CA TRP A 90 2.63 -10.10 -1.44
C TRP A 90 1.59 -9.98 -2.54
N ASP A 91 1.09 -8.76 -2.70
CA ASP A 91 0.21 -8.34 -3.78
C ASP A 91 0.77 -7.05 -4.35
N ARG A 92 0.69 -6.89 -5.66
CA ARG A 92 1.15 -5.71 -6.38
C ARG A 92 0.14 -5.42 -7.45
N GLU A 93 -0.27 -4.16 -7.53
CA GLU A 93 -1.16 -3.68 -8.57
C GLU A 93 -0.64 -2.35 -9.08
N ASP A 94 -0.35 -2.31 -10.37
CA ASP A 94 0.01 -1.08 -11.06
C ASP A 94 -1.15 -0.67 -11.97
N SER A 95 -1.49 0.60 -11.94
CA SER A 95 -2.36 1.23 -12.92
C SER A 95 -1.60 2.29 -13.69
N HIS A 96 -1.82 2.35 -15.01
CA HIS A 96 -1.30 3.41 -15.85
C HIS A 96 -2.32 3.80 -16.90
N ARG A 97 -2.45 5.10 -17.09
CA ARG A 97 -3.34 5.68 -18.09
C ARG A 97 -2.62 5.73 -19.42
N VAL A 98 -3.15 5.00 -20.39
CA VAL A 98 -2.70 5.02 -21.79
C VAL A 98 -3.81 5.62 -22.63
N ARG A 99 -3.61 6.84 -23.13
CA ARG A 99 -4.62 7.60 -23.90
C ARG A 99 -5.93 7.73 -23.12
N ASN A 100 -6.99 7.04 -23.58
CA ASN A 100 -8.34 7.10 -23.03
C ASN A 100 -8.69 5.85 -22.18
N SER A 101 -7.74 4.95 -21.97
CA SER A 101 -7.92 3.73 -21.17
C SER A 101 -7.01 3.71 -19.97
N VAL A 102 -7.43 3.03 -18.91
CA VAL A 102 -6.58 2.64 -17.78
C VAL A 102 -6.28 1.16 -17.92
N GLN A 103 -5.00 0.81 -17.81
CA GLN A 103 -4.54 -0.57 -17.74
C GLN A 103 -4.20 -0.91 -16.30
N TYR A 104 -4.40 -2.17 -15.92
CA TYR A 104 -4.10 -2.69 -14.59
C TYR A 104 -3.25 -3.94 -14.72
N ASP A 105 -2.06 -3.92 -14.14
CA ASP A 105 -1.15 -5.04 -14.05
C ASP A 105 -1.10 -5.51 -12.60
N ARG A 106 -1.67 -6.69 -12.33
CA ARG A 106 -1.72 -7.28 -10.99
C ARG A 106 -0.89 -8.55 -10.91
N GLU A 107 -0.10 -8.66 -9.85
CA GLU A 107 0.71 -9.81 -9.54
C GLU A 107 0.60 -10.12 -8.04
N ALA A 108 0.29 -11.37 -7.69
CA ALA A 108 0.11 -11.78 -6.31
C ALA A 108 0.77 -13.14 -6.02
N HIS A 109 1.39 -13.25 -4.85
CA HIS A 109 1.87 -14.49 -4.27
C HIS A 109 1.21 -14.71 -2.91
N TYR A 110 0.33 -15.71 -2.84
CA TYR A 110 -0.43 -16.01 -1.62
C TYR A 110 0.36 -16.87 -0.65
N CYS A 111 0.19 -16.61 0.65
CA CYS A 111 0.78 -17.43 1.69
C CYS A 111 0.11 -18.83 1.67
N PRO A 112 0.88 -19.93 1.74
CA PRO A 112 0.33 -21.28 1.88
C PRO A 112 -0.28 -21.52 3.27
#